data_AF-A0A7J9I904-F1
#
_entry.id   AF-A0A7J9I904-F1
#
_cell.length_a   1.000
_cell.length_b   1.000
_cell.length_c   1.000
_cell.angle_alpha   90.00
_cell.angle_beta   90.00
_cell.angle_gamma   90.00
#
_symmetry.space_group_name_H-M   'P 1'
#
loop_
_entity.id
_entity.type
_entity.pdbx_description
1 polymer ?
#
loop_
_entity_poly.entity_id
_entity_poly.type
_entity_poly.pdbx_seq_one_letter_code
_entity_poly.pdbx_strand_id
1 'polypeptide(L)' 'MVKWMPPPQGWVKINVDAGLSVAKRHAVSGFIIRNEEGFIMGLGFKSVTWFDRW' A
#
# COMPACT_ATOMS: atom_id res chain seq x y z
N MET A 1 7.75 -19.50 -0.02
CA MET A 1 7.93 -18.14 0.52
C MET A 1 8.56 -17.30 -0.60
N VAL A 2 7.90 -16.23 -1.05
CA VAL A 2 8.49 -15.31 -2.05
C VAL A 2 9.32 -14.28 -1.30
N LYS A 3 10.64 -14.30 -1.49
CA LYS A 3 11.55 -13.34 -0.87
C LYS A 3 11.45 -12.02 -1.64
N TRP A 4 11.33 -10.90 -0.93
CA TRP A 4 11.39 -9.58 -1.53
C TRP A 4 12.75 -9.40 -2.23
N MET A 5 12.74 -8.92 -3.46
CA MET A 5 13.94 -8.52 -4.20
C MET A 5 13.96 -7.00 -4.39
N PRO A 6 15.13 -6.34 -4.36
CA PRO A 6 15.20 -4.94 -4.73
C PRO A 6 14.82 -4.73 -6.21
N PRO A 7 14.32 -3.54 -6.59
CA PRO A 7 14.20 -3.17 -7.99
C PRO A 7 15.61 -2.99 -8.63
N PRO A 8 15.71 -2.91 -9.96
CA PRO A 8 16.95 -2.52 -10.64
C PRO A 8 17.46 -1.15 -10.16
N GLN A 9 18.76 -0.89 -10.33
CA GLN A 9 19.36 0.41 -9.99
C GLN A 9 18.67 1.58 -10.71
N GLY A 10 18.45 2.69 -10.00
CA GLY A 10 17.73 3.86 -10.50
C GLY A 10 16.20 3.72 -10.52
N TRP A 11 15.65 2.58 -10.08
CA TRP A 11 14.21 2.37 -9.96
C TRP A 11 13.77 2.40 -8.50
N VAL A 12 12.52 2.83 -8.30
CA VAL A 12 11.83 2.64 -7.02
C VAL A 12 10.82 1.50 -7.13
N LYS A 13 10.67 0.75 -6.04
CA LYS A 13 9.63 -0.26 -5.89
C LYS A 13 8.50 0.30 -5.04
N ILE A 14 7.29 0.29 -5.61
CA ILE A 14 6.06 0.65 -4.89
C ILE A 14 5.32 -0.64 -4.54
N ASN A 15 5.25 -0.96 -3.26
CA ASN A 15 4.40 -2.04 -2.76
C ASN A 15 3.07 -1.43 -2.32
N VAL A 16 1.96 -1.91 -2.89
CA VAL A 16 0.60 -1.50 -2.54
C VAL A 16 -0.10 -2.63 -1.81
N ASP A 17 -0.98 -2.28 -0.88
CA ASP A 17 -1.88 -3.23 -0.22
C ASP A 17 -3.22 -2.56 0.08
N ALA A 18 -4.28 -3.35 0.15
CA ALA A 18 -5.62 -2.87 0.43
C ALA A 18 -6.42 -3.85 1.28
N GLY A 19 -7.20 -3.30 2.21
CA GLY A 19 -8.08 -4.05 3.09
C GLY A 19 -9.52 -3.54 2.99
N LEU A 20 -10.47 -4.47 2.95
CA LEU A 20 -11.90 -4.19 2.96
C LEU A 20 -12.55 -4.93 4.13
N SER A 21 -13.30 -4.20 4.95
CA SER A 21 -14.21 -4.77 5.94
C SER A 21 -15.65 -4.40 5.58
N VAL A 22 -16.40 -5.37 5.05
CA VAL A 22 -17.82 -5.19 4.72
C VAL A 22 -18.64 -4.95 5.99
N ALA A 23 -18.39 -5.73 7.05
CA ALA A 23 -19.08 -5.58 8.34
C ALA A 23 -18.89 -4.19 8.96
N LYS A 24 -17.73 -3.55 8.74
CA LYS A 24 -17.43 -2.21 9.25
C LYS A 24 -17.67 -1.10 8.20
N ARG A 25 -18.11 -1.46 6.98
CA ARG A 25 -18.24 -0.55 5.83
C ARG A 25 -17.01 0.36 5.67
N HIS A 26 -15.84 -0.24 5.78
CA HIS A 26 -14.57 0.49 5.82
C HIS A 26 -13.54 -0.16 4.90
N ALA A 27 -12.86 0.67 4.12
CA ALA A 27 -11.78 0.26 3.24
C ALA A 27 -10.55 1.13 3.49
N VAL A 28 -9.39 0.52 3.32
CA VAL A 28 -8.09 1.18 3.38
C VAL A 28 -7.26 0.72 2.20
N SER A 29 -6.52 1.64 1.59
CA SER A 29 -5.43 1.32 0.67
C SER A 29 -4.18 2.06 1.10
N GLY A 30 -3.04 1.40 1.04
CA GLY A 30 -1.74 2.00 1.38
C GLY A 30 -0.66 1.61 0.40
N PHE A 31 0.43 2.37 0.44
CA PHE A 31 1.63 2.07 -0.33
C PHE A 31 2.90 2.43 0.45
N ILE A 32 4.00 1.78 0.07
CA ILE A 32 5.36 2.10 0.49
C ILE A 32 6.27 2.13 -0.74
N ILE A 33 7.07 3.20 -0.84
CA ILE A 33 8.05 3.41 -1.91
C ILE A 33 9.43 3.14 -1.33
N ARG A 34 10.19 2.25 -1.96
CA ARG A 34 11.56 1.93 -1.58
C ARG A 34 12.51 2.10 -2.77
N ASN A 35 13.72 2.59 -2.53
CA ASN A 35 14.77 2.60 -3.55
C ASN A 35 15.35 1.17 -3.75
N GLU A 36 16.34 1.05 -4.64
CA GLU A 36 17.07 -0.18 -4.94
C GLU A 36 17.84 -0.77 -3.74
N GLU A 37 18.19 0.03 -2.75
CA GLU A 37 18.84 -0.41 -1.50
C GLU A 37 17.82 -0.85 -0.44
N GLY A 38 16.53 -0.66 -0.72
CA GLY A 38 15.43 -0.94 0.21
C GLY A 38 15.10 0.19 1.18
N PHE A 39 15.75 1.35 1.07
CA PHE A 39 15.42 2.53 1.87
C PHE A 39 14.06 3.08 1.52
N ILE A 40 13.27 3.40 2.54
CA ILE A 40 11.93 3.98 2.39
C ILE A 40 12.08 5.43 1.96
N MET A 41 11.54 5.75 0.78
CA MET A 41 11.51 7.12 0.25
C MET A 41 10.19 7.83 0.52
N GLY A 42 9.13 7.06 0.78
CA GLY A 42 7.81 7.60 1.04
C GLY A 42 6.80 6.50 1.35
N LEU A 43 5.73 6.86 2.04
CA LEU A 43 4.61 5.98 2.34
C LEU A 43 3.35 6.81 2.49
N GLY A 44 2.20 6.18 2.29
CA GLY A 44 0.92 6.83 2.45
C GLY A 44 -0.21 5.83 2.51
N PHE A 45 -1.34 6.26 3.04
CA PHE A 45 -2.56 5.49 3.00
C PHE A 45 -3.79 6.41 2.91
N LYS A 46 -4.88 5.84 2.42
CA LYS A 46 -6.20 6.45 2.45
C LYS A 46 -7.17 5.45 3.03
N SER A 47 -8.00 5.93 3.95
CA SER A 47 -9.15 5.19 4.46
C SER A 47 -10.45 5.87 4.05
N VAL A 48 -11.49 5.06 3.89
CA VAL A 48 -12.85 5.52 3.62
C VAL A 48 -13.84 4.64 4.37
N THR A 49 -14.75 5.29 5.10
CA THR A 49 -15.94 4.65 5.67
C THR A 49 -17.14 5.14 4.90
N TRP A 50 -17.97 4.21 4.40
CA TRP A 50 -19.23 4.57 3.73
C TRP A 50 -20.42 4.28 4.64
N PHE A 51 -21.44 5.10 4.45
CA PHE A 51 -22.76 4.89 5.01
C PHE A 51 -23.70 4.67 3.84
N ASP A 52 -24.55 3.67 3.93
CA ASP A 52 -25.58 3.44 2.93
C ASP A 52 -26.52 4.64 2.98
N ARG A 53 -26.45 5.50 1.95
CA ARG A 53 -27.45 6.54 1.71
C ARG A 53 -28.43 5.96 0.69
N TRP A 54 -29.59 5.57 1.19
CA TRP A 54 -30.80 5.42 0.39
C TRP A 54 -31.64 6.67 0.61
#